data_AF-A0A3B3H8V4-F1
#
_entry.id   AF-A0A3B3H8V4-F1
#
_cell.length_a   1.000
_cell.length_b   1.000
_cell.length_c   1.000
_cell.angle_alpha   90.00
_cell.angle_beta   90.00
_cell.angle_gamma   90.00
#
_symmetry.space_group_name_H-M   'P 1'
#
loop_
_entity.id
_entity.type
_entity.pdbx_description
1 polymer ?
#
loop_
_entity_poly.entity_id
_entity_poly.type
_entity_poly.pdbx_seq_one_letter_code
_entity_poly.pdbx_strand_id
1 'polypeptide(L)'
;MVFYFTSAVVDPPFTIYMGKDKHENEDLIKYGWPEDIWFHVDKLSSAHVYLRMPKGGTIDDVPPEVLVDCAQLVKNNSIQGCKMNNINVVYTPWANLKKTGDMDVGQIGFHRQKEVRVVAVEKKINEIVNRLEKTKVERFPDLAAEKESRDREERNEKKAQLQEQKRREKEEQKKKKELEELRYSCSSGPPQVLLRSSSGPPQVLLRSSAGPPQVLCRSSSGPPQVLCRSSAGPLQVLRRSSSGPLQVLLRSSSGPPQVLLRSSAGPPQVLLRSSSGPLQVLLRSSSGPPQVLCRSSAGPPQVLLRSSSGPPQVLCRSSAGPPQVLLRSSSGPPQVLLRSSLGPPQVLLRSSLGPPQVLLRSSLDPPQVLLRSSSGPP
;
A
#
# COMPACT_ATOMS: atom_id res chain seq x y z
N MET A 1 -18.93 16.22 -53.11
CA MET A 1 -18.14 17.47 -53.24
C MET A 1 -18.37 18.35 -52.02
N VAL A 2 -17.29 18.65 -51.31
CA VAL A 2 -17.30 19.42 -50.06
C VAL A 2 -16.42 20.66 -50.25
N PHE A 3 -16.93 21.80 -49.82
CA PHE A 3 -16.19 23.05 -49.78
C PHE A 3 -15.52 23.20 -48.42
N TYR A 4 -14.21 23.47 -48.41
CA TYR A 4 -13.43 23.77 -47.22
C TYR A 4 -13.03 25.24 -47.22
N PHE A 5 -13.08 25.88 -46.07
CA PHE A 5 -12.71 27.27 -45.84
C PHE A 5 -11.79 27.31 -44.62
N THR A 6 -10.87 28.26 -44.60
CA THR A 6 -9.97 28.49 -43.48
C THR A 6 -10.28 29.85 -42.87
N SER A 7 -10.67 29.88 -41.59
CA SER A 7 -10.78 31.10 -40.80
C SER A 7 -9.47 31.33 -40.05
N ALA A 8 -8.70 32.33 -40.51
CA ALA A 8 -7.42 32.74 -39.91
C ALA A 8 -7.55 34.02 -39.06
N VAL A 9 -8.74 34.28 -38.52
CA VAL A 9 -8.98 35.45 -37.64
C VAL A 9 -8.32 35.26 -36.28
N VAL A 10 -8.20 34.00 -35.86
CA VAL A 10 -7.52 33.57 -34.63
C VAL A 10 -6.39 32.60 -34.99
N ASP A 11 -5.37 32.53 -34.13
CA ASP A 11 -4.25 31.59 -34.25
C ASP A 11 -4.34 30.54 -33.12
N PRO A 12 -4.37 29.23 -33.42
CA PRO A 12 -4.32 28.60 -34.75
C PRO A 12 -5.61 28.78 -35.58
N PRO A 13 -5.52 28.72 -36.92
CA PRO A 13 -6.67 28.89 -37.79
C PRO A 13 -7.65 27.71 -37.70
N PHE A 14 -8.94 28.00 -37.88
CA PHE A 14 -10.00 27.01 -37.84
C PHE A 14 -10.42 26.55 -39.24
N THR A 15 -10.77 25.27 -39.35
CA THR A 15 -11.30 24.69 -40.59
C THR A 15 -12.82 24.69 -40.55
N ILE A 16 -13.43 25.32 -41.56
CA ILE A 16 -14.87 25.35 -41.78
C ILE A 16 -15.15 24.57 -43.06
N TYR A 17 -16.23 23.80 -43.12
CA TYR A 17 -16.59 23.08 -44.34
C TYR A 17 -18.10 22.97 -44.52
N MET A 18 -18.56 22.81 -45.76
CA MET A 18 -19.99 22.65 -46.08
C MET A 18 -20.18 21.80 -47.34
N GLY A 19 -21.31 21.11 -47.42
CA GLY A 19 -21.69 20.34 -48.60
C GLY A 19 -22.10 21.24 -49.75
N LYS A 20 -21.86 20.80 -50.99
CA LYS A 20 -22.32 21.52 -52.18
C LYS A 20 -23.84 21.60 -52.27
N ASP A 21 -24.52 20.53 -51.87
CA ASP A 21 -25.97 20.40 -51.96
C ASP A 21 -26.52 19.54 -50.81
N LYS A 22 -27.83 19.29 -50.86
CA LYS A 22 -28.55 18.51 -49.84
C LYS A 22 -28.09 17.06 -49.73
N HIS A 23 -27.57 16.44 -50.79
CA HIS A 23 -27.11 15.04 -50.77
C HIS A 23 -25.78 14.96 -50.05
N GLU A 24 -24.85 15.86 -50.38
CA GLU A 24 -23.56 15.98 -49.68
C GLU A 24 -23.76 16.34 -48.20
N ASN A 25 -24.77 17.15 -47.89
CA ASN A 25 -25.11 17.44 -46.50
C ASN A 25 -25.54 16.20 -45.71
N GLU A 26 -26.27 15.25 -46.32
CA GLU A 26 -26.63 13.98 -45.66
C GLU A 26 -25.40 13.13 -45.37
N ASP A 27 -24.43 13.07 -46.28
CA ASP A 27 -23.17 12.36 -46.06
C ASP A 27 -22.33 13.03 -44.96
N LEU A 28 -22.28 14.37 -44.92
CA LEU A 28 -21.61 15.11 -43.85
C LEU A 28 -22.29 14.88 -42.48
N ILE A 29 -23.62 14.76 -42.43
CA ILE A 29 -24.33 14.40 -41.20
C ILE A 29 -23.98 12.97 -40.78
N LYS A 30 -23.87 12.03 -41.72
CA LYS A 30 -23.60 10.62 -41.40
C LYS A 30 -22.15 10.38 -40.94
N TYR A 31 -21.20 11.06 -41.56
CA TYR A 31 -19.75 10.85 -41.37
C TYR A 31 -19.05 11.99 -40.61
N GLY A 32 -19.81 12.96 -40.07
CA GLY A 32 -19.28 14.03 -39.23
C GLY A 32 -18.57 13.51 -37.97
N TRP A 33 -17.68 14.34 -37.44
CA TRP A 33 -16.89 14.02 -36.25
C TRP A 33 -17.58 14.53 -34.98
N PRO A 34 -17.33 13.90 -33.81
CA PRO A 34 -17.87 14.35 -32.53
C PRO A 34 -17.53 15.80 -32.18
N GLU A 35 -16.37 16.28 -32.61
CA GLU A 35 -15.87 17.64 -32.38
C GLU A 35 -16.42 18.67 -33.37
N ASP A 36 -17.16 18.23 -34.41
CA ASP A 36 -17.70 19.17 -35.39
C ASP A 36 -18.91 19.90 -34.82
N ILE A 37 -18.99 21.20 -35.07
CA ILE A 37 -20.11 22.06 -34.67
C ILE A 37 -20.90 22.41 -35.93
N TRP A 38 -22.17 22.06 -35.93
CA TRP A 38 -23.07 22.31 -37.05
C TRP A 38 -23.79 23.64 -36.90
N PHE A 39 -23.93 24.37 -38.02
CA PHE A 39 -24.59 25.65 -38.12
C PHE A 39 -25.64 25.66 -39.23
N HIS A 40 -26.75 26.37 -38.99
CA HIS A 40 -27.84 26.54 -39.94
C HIS A 40 -28.67 27.77 -39.61
N VAL A 41 -29.33 28.38 -40.60
CA VAL A 41 -30.27 29.48 -40.34
C VAL A 41 -31.55 28.94 -39.70
N ASP A 42 -32.04 29.57 -38.63
CA ASP A 42 -33.29 29.17 -37.99
C ASP A 42 -34.46 29.29 -38.98
N LYS A 43 -35.24 28.21 -39.12
CA LYS A 43 -36.49 28.13 -39.93
C LYS A 43 -36.38 28.48 -41.42
N LEU A 44 -35.18 28.68 -41.96
CA LEU A 44 -34.96 29.03 -43.36
C LEU A 44 -34.08 27.99 -44.04
N SER A 45 -34.31 27.74 -45.33
CA SER A 45 -33.44 26.85 -46.11
C SER A 45 -32.05 27.47 -46.26
N SER A 46 -31.03 26.79 -45.75
CA SER A 46 -29.64 27.23 -45.83
C SER A 46 -28.65 26.07 -45.95
N ALA A 47 -27.43 26.37 -46.36
CA ALA A 47 -26.35 25.38 -46.34
C ALA A 47 -26.04 24.92 -44.91
N HIS A 48 -25.65 23.65 -44.77
CA HIS A 48 -25.16 23.10 -43.52
C HIS A 48 -23.66 23.36 -43.42
N VAL A 49 -23.27 24.28 -42.53
CA VAL A 49 -21.87 24.62 -42.33
C VAL A 49 -21.39 23.94 -41.07
N TYR A 50 -20.18 23.40 -41.11
CA TYR A 50 -19.53 22.71 -40.02
C TYR A 50 -18.23 23.40 -39.67
N LEU A 51 -18.00 23.60 -38.38
CA LEU A 51 -16.73 24.05 -37.83
C LEU A 51 -16.03 22.85 -37.19
N ARG A 52 -14.80 22.56 -37.61
CA ARG A 52 -14.00 21.48 -37.03
C ARG A 52 -13.21 21.98 -35.84
N MET A 53 -13.55 21.51 -34.65
CA MET A 53 -12.81 21.84 -33.43
C MET A 53 -11.55 20.96 -33.28
N PRO A 54 -10.51 21.47 -32.61
CA PRO A 54 -9.38 20.64 -32.20
C PRO A 54 -9.85 19.50 -31.26
N LYS A 55 -9.12 18.38 -31.25
CA LYS A 55 -9.45 17.21 -30.42
C LYS A 55 -9.61 17.62 -28.96
N GLY A 56 -10.79 17.37 -28.39
CA GLY A 56 -11.14 17.69 -26.99
C GLY A 56 -11.74 19.08 -26.76
N GLY A 57 -11.84 19.93 -27.80
CA GLY A 57 -12.53 21.22 -27.71
C GLY A 57 -14.04 21.07 -27.68
N THR A 58 -14.72 22.01 -27.02
CA THR A 58 -16.17 22.04 -26.88
C THR A 58 -16.79 23.26 -27.56
N ILE A 59 -18.12 23.29 -27.67
CA ILE A 59 -18.87 24.44 -28.23
C ILE A 59 -18.64 25.75 -27.46
N ASP A 60 -18.25 25.67 -26.19
CA ASP A 60 -17.92 26.83 -25.35
C ASP A 60 -16.55 27.44 -25.66
N ASP A 61 -15.66 26.66 -26.28
CA ASP A 61 -14.29 27.08 -26.59
C ASP A 61 -14.19 27.79 -27.95
N VAL A 62 -15.32 27.96 -28.66
CA VAL A 62 -15.34 28.63 -29.97
C VAL A 62 -15.13 30.13 -29.81
N PRO A 63 -14.07 30.71 -30.40
CA PRO A 63 -13.86 32.15 -30.34
C PRO A 63 -15.03 32.90 -31.00
N PRO A 64 -15.52 34.00 -30.40
CA PRO A 64 -16.64 34.77 -30.95
C PRO A 64 -16.41 35.24 -32.40
N GLU A 65 -15.17 35.53 -32.76
CA GLU A 65 -14.79 35.95 -34.12
C GLU A 65 -15.01 34.83 -35.16
N VAL A 66 -14.63 33.59 -34.82
CA VAL A 66 -14.86 32.41 -35.66
C VAL A 66 -16.35 32.09 -35.74
N LEU A 67 -17.07 32.27 -34.63
CA LEU A 67 -18.53 32.12 -34.61
C LEU A 67 -19.22 33.07 -35.61
N VAL A 68 -18.77 34.33 -35.65
CA VAL A 68 -19.28 35.31 -36.62
C VAL A 68 -18.93 34.91 -38.05
N ASP A 69 -17.72 34.43 -38.32
CA ASP A 69 -17.32 33.91 -39.63
C ASP A 69 -18.26 32.79 -40.10
N CYS A 70 -18.51 31.79 -39.26
CA CYS A 70 -19.44 30.70 -39.56
C CYS A 70 -20.86 31.22 -39.81
N ALA A 71 -21.36 32.11 -38.95
CA ALA A 71 -22.72 32.65 -39.08
C ALA A 71 -22.91 33.49 -40.36
N GLN A 72 -21.90 34.28 -40.74
CA GLN A 72 -21.91 35.05 -41.99
C GLN A 72 -21.85 34.13 -43.22
N LEU A 73 -21.07 33.04 -43.16
CA LEU A 73 -21.00 32.06 -44.25
C LEU A 73 -22.34 31.33 -44.44
N VAL A 74 -22.98 30.90 -43.35
CA VAL A 74 -24.31 30.28 -43.36
C VAL A 74 -25.36 31.24 -43.92
N LYS A 75 -25.35 32.50 -43.46
CA LYS A 75 -26.23 33.56 -43.97
C LYS A 75 -26.04 33.76 -45.47
N ASN A 76 -24.79 33.85 -45.94
CA ASN A 76 -24.48 34.06 -47.35
C ASN A 76 -25.00 32.91 -48.23
N ASN A 77 -24.92 31.67 -47.72
CA ASN A 77 -25.36 30.46 -48.42
C ASN A 77 -26.79 30.04 -48.03
N SER A 78 -27.63 31.00 -47.60
CA SER A 78 -29.07 30.78 -47.38
C SER A 78 -29.89 31.32 -48.55
N ILE A 79 -30.89 30.54 -48.97
CA ILE A 79 -31.74 30.89 -50.13
C ILE A 79 -32.48 32.21 -49.88
N GLN A 80 -33.12 32.32 -48.72
CA GLN A 80 -33.87 33.52 -48.32
C GLN A 80 -33.12 34.37 -47.29
N GLY A 81 -32.37 33.74 -46.38
CA GLY A 81 -31.68 34.41 -45.28
C GLY A 81 -30.57 35.37 -45.72
N CYS A 82 -30.02 35.21 -46.93
CA CYS A 82 -28.97 36.09 -47.44
C CYS A 82 -29.42 37.54 -47.67
N LYS A 83 -30.73 37.77 -47.88
CA LYS A 83 -31.33 39.09 -48.13
C LYS A 83 -32.02 39.68 -46.89
N MET A 84 -32.24 38.87 -45.85
CA MET A 84 -32.96 39.28 -44.65
C MET A 84 -31.98 39.85 -43.61
N ASN A 85 -32.42 40.88 -42.87
CA ASN A 85 -31.72 41.37 -41.70
C ASN A 85 -32.25 40.69 -40.43
N ASN A 86 -31.48 40.74 -39.35
CA ASN A 86 -31.83 40.19 -38.04
C ASN A 86 -32.25 38.72 -38.11
N ILE A 87 -31.42 37.89 -38.73
CA ILE A 87 -31.65 36.44 -38.79
C ILE A 87 -30.98 35.75 -37.61
N ASN A 88 -31.58 34.66 -37.17
CA ASN A 88 -30.99 33.80 -36.15
C ASN A 88 -30.28 32.63 -36.84
N VAL A 89 -29.02 32.39 -36.48
CA VAL A 89 -28.28 31.20 -36.87
C VAL A 89 -28.20 30.28 -35.67
N VAL A 90 -28.71 29.06 -35.82
CA VAL A 90 -28.61 28.02 -34.81
C VAL A 90 -27.30 27.27 -34.97
N TYR A 91 -26.68 26.90 -33.86
CA TYR A 91 -25.51 26.05 -33.86
C TYR A 91 -25.51 25.07 -32.69
N THR A 92 -25.03 23.86 -32.94
CA THR A 92 -25.04 22.75 -31.97
C THR A 92 -23.92 21.76 -32.30
N PRO A 93 -23.40 21.00 -31.33
CA PRO A 93 -22.47 19.91 -31.64
C PRO A 93 -23.12 18.89 -32.58
N TRP A 94 -22.33 18.32 -33.49
CA TRP A 94 -22.76 17.29 -34.43
C TRP A 94 -23.42 16.09 -33.72
N ALA A 95 -22.87 15.70 -32.55
CA ALA A 95 -23.41 14.62 -31.73
C ALA A 95 -24.86 14.85 -31.24
N ASN A 96 -25.37 16.08 -31.27
CA ASN A 96 -26.74 16.40 -30.88
C ASN A 96 -27.73 16.40 -32.07
N LEU A 97 -27.23 16.25 -33.31
CA LEU A 97 -28.09 16.17 -34.49
C LEU A 97 -28.83 14.83 -34.50
N LYS A 98 -30.13 14.89 -34.75
CA LYS A 98 -31.01 13.72 -34.85
C LYS A 98 -31.62 13.69 -36.25
N LYS A 99 -31.26 12.66 -37.02
CA LYS A 99 -31.91 12.34 -38.29
C LYS A 99 -32.64 11.01 -38.15
N THR A 100 -33.95 11.00 -38.36
CA THR A 100 -34.75 9.76 -38.45
C THR A 100 -35.03 9.43 -39.91
N GLY A 101 -35.21 8.15 -40.23
CA GLY A 101 -35.43 7.69 -41.61
C GLY A 101 -36.70 8.26 -42.26
N ASP A 102 -37.67 8.66 -41.45
CA ASP A 102 -38.92 9.27 -41.90
C ASP A 102 -38.82 10.77 -42.22
N MET A 103 -37.66 11.40 -42.02
CA MET A 103 -37.46 12.83 -42.25
C MET A 103 -37.00 13.12 -43.67
N ASP A 104 -37.60 14.15 -44.30
CA ASP A 104 -37.26 14.59 -45.65
C ASP A 104 -35.78 14.99 -45.77
N VAL A 105 -35.22 14.86 -46.97
CA VAL A 105 -33.82 15.20 -47.28
C VAL A 105 -33.56 16.67 -46.92
N GLY A 106 -32.56 16.91 -46.06
CA GLY A 106 -32.22 18.24 -45.54
C GLY A 106 -32.94 18.63 -44.24
N GLN A 107 -33.96 17.90 -43.80
CA GLN A 107 -34.58 18.12 -42.49
C GLN A 107 -33.73 17.47 -41.38
N ILE A 108 -33.42 18.23 -40.32
CA ILE A 108 -32.68 17.74 -39.15
C ILE A 108 -33.44 18.08 -37.87
N GLY A 109 -33.48 17.14 -36.93
CA GLY A 109 -33.97 17.34 -35.57
C GLY A 109 -32.81 17.40 -34.57
N PHE A 110 -33.14 17.60 -33.29
CA PHE A 110 -32.15 17.65 -32.22
C PHE A 110 -32.49 16.64 -31.12
N HIS A 111 -31.47 16.00 -30.55
CA HIS A 111 -31.66 15.12 -29.39
C HIS A 111 -32.01 15.92 -28.13
N ARG A 112 -31.31 17.03 -27.90
CA ARG A 112 -31.48 17.92 -26.74
C ARG A 112 -31.59 19.36 -27.21
N GLN A 113 -32.78 19.95 -27.07
CA GLN A 113 -33.02 21.36 -27.42
C GLN A 113 -32.18 22.34 -26.58
N LYS A 114 -31.82 21.97 -25.34
CA LYS A 114 -30.99 22.79 -24.45
C LYS A 114 -29.55 23.00 -24.94
N GLU A 115 -29.06 22.12 -25.83
CA GLU A 115 -27.70 22.21 -26.39
C GLU A 115 -27.65 23.03 -27.68
N VAL A 116 -28.81 23.43 -28.21
CA VAL A 116 -28.90 24.30 -29.38
C VAL A 116 -28.70 25.74 -28.93
N ARG A 117 -27.68 26.38 -29.48
CA ARG A 117 -27.38 27.79 -29.25
C ARG A 117 -27.80 28.61 -30.47
N VAL A 118 -28.01 29.90 -30.24
CA VAL A 118 -28.43 30.84 -31.29
C VAL A 118 -27.52 32.04 -31.29
N VAL A 119 -27.10 32.46 -32.47
CA VAL A 119 -26.40 33.73 -32.68
C VAL A 119 -27.23 34.61 -33.62
N ALA A 120 -27.49 35.85 -33.20
CA ALA A 120 -28.22 36.82 -34.01
C ALA A 120 -27.26 37.50 -34.99
N VAL A 121 -27.65 37.55 -36.26
CA VAL A 121 -26.89 38.18 -37.34
C VAL A 121 -27.71 39.31 -37.95
N GLU A 122 -27.42 40.54 -37.51
CA GLU A 122 -28.14 41.76 -37.90
C GLU A 122 -28.06 41.99 -39.42
N LYS A 123 -26.84 42.05 -39.96
CA LYS A 123 -26.58 42.33 -41.38
C LYS A 123 -25.52 41.41 -41.96
N LYS A 124 -25.57 41.27 -43.28
CA LYS A 124 -24.54 40.56 -44.03
C LYS A 124 -23.27 41.40 -44.08
N ILE A 125 -22.13 40.82 -43.71
CA ILE A 125 -20.82 41.49 -43.76
C ILE A 125 -20.04 40.89 -44.92
N ASN A 126 -20.04 41.58 -46.06
CA ASN A 126 -19.41 41.07 -47.29
C ASN A 126 -17.89 40.92 -47.16
N GLU A 127 -17.22 41.71 -46.32
CA GLU A 127 -15.77 41.61 -46.10
C GLU A 127 -15.37 40.24 -45.52
N ILE A 128 -16.13 39.74 -44.55
CA ILE A 128 -15.92 38.42 -43.93
C ILE A 128 -16.15 37.32 -44.95
N VAL A 129 -17.26 37.39 -45.69
CA VAL A 129 -17.60 36.41 -46.73
C VAL A 129 -16.52 36.37 -47.81
N ASN A 130 -16.09 37.53 -48.31
CA ASN A 130 -15.06 37.62 -49.35
C ASN A 130 -13.70 37.11 -48.86
N ARG A 131 -13.37 37.31 -47.57
CA ARG A 131 -12.17 36.75 -46.97
C ARG A 131 -12.22 35.22 -46.92
N LEU A 132 -13.35 34.65 -46.52
CA LEU A 132 -13.54 33.20 -46.49
C LEU A 132 -13.55 32.60 -47.90
N GLU A 133 -14.22 33.24 -48.86
CA GLU A 133 -14.30 32.73 -50.24
C GLU A 133 -12.91 32.65 -50.91
N LYS A 134 -11.96 33.51 -50.52
CA LYS A 134 -10.56 33.42 -50.96
C LYS A 134 -9.83 32.18 -50.45
N THR A 135 -10.24 31.63 -49.31
CA THR A 135 -9.65 30.40 -48.72
C THR A 135 -10.44 29.14 -49.09
N LYS A 136 -11.45 29.27 -49.97
CA LYS A 136 -12.27 28.17 -50.42
C LYS A 136 -11.47 27.17 -51.23
N VAL A 137 -11.54 25.91 -50.83
CA VAL A 137 -10.94 24.77 -51.52
C VAL A 137 -12.02 23.70 -51.73
N GLU A 138 -12.18 23.25 -52.98
CA GLU A 138 -13.11 22.17 -53.31
C GLU A 138 -12.39 20.83 -53.18
N ARG A 139 -13.02 19.86 -52.51
CA ARG A 139 -12.49 18.50 -52.39
C ARG A 139 -13.59 17.45 -52.59
N PHE A 140 -13.15 16.25 -52.92
CA PHE A 140 -13.97 15.04 -53.02
C PHE A 140 -13.47 14.00 -52.00
N PRO A 141 -13.60 14.29 -50.69
CA PRO A 141 -13.15 13.37 -49.65
C PRO A 141 -14.03 12.12 -49.63
N ASP A 142 -13.41 10.96 -49.40
CA ASP A 142 -14.14 9.77 -49.00
C ASP A 142 -14.39 9.84 -47.49
N LEU A 143 -15.48 10.50 -47.11
CA LEU A 143 -15.84 10.76 -45.72
C LEU A 143 -16.01 9.46 -44.91
N ALA A 144 -16.46 8.38 -45.56
CA ALA A 144 -16.61 7.08 -44.93
C ALA A 144 -15.24 6.47 -44.59
N ALA A 145 -14.31 6.49 -45.55
CA ALA A 145 -12.95 6.01 -45.33
C ALA A 145 -12.18 6.83 -44.28
N GLU A 146 -12.33 8.16 -44.28
CA GLU A 146 -11.70 9.03 -43.28
C GLU A 146 -12.19 8.72 -41.86
N LYS A 147 -13.52 8.56 -41.68
CA LYS A 147 -14.10 8.19 -40.39
C LYS A 147 -13.67 6.80 -39.95
N GLU A 148 -13.68 5.81 -40.84
CA GLU A 148 -13.26 4.45 -40.51
C GLU A 148 -11.77 4.40 -40.10
N SER A 149 -10.91 5.13 -40.80
CA SER A 149 -9.48 5.21 -40.45
C SER A 149 -9.27 5.78 -39.05
N ARG A 150 -9.96 6.88 -38.73
CA ARG A 150 -9.91 7.48 -37.39
C ARG A 150 -10.43 6.52 -36.33
N ASP A 151 -11.59 5.89 -36.54
CA ASP A 151 -12.17 4.94 -35.58
C ASP A 151 -11.29 3.70 -35.41
N ARG A 152 -10.54 3.31 -36.44
CA ARG A 152 -9.54 2.23 -36.37
C ARG A 152 -8.32 2.65 -35.57
N GLU A 153 -7.82 3.86 -35.77
CA GLU A 153 -6.71 4.43 -34.99
C GLU A 153 -7.09 4.57 -33.51
N GLU A 154 -8.25 5.14 -33.19
CA GLU A 154 -8.72 5.26 -31.80
C GLU A 154 -8.89 3.90 -31.12
N ARG A 155 -9.38 2.88 -31.84
CA ARG A 155 -9.45 1.51 -31.33
C ARG A 155 -8.06 0.91 -31.11
N ASN A 156 -7.13 1.14 -32.03
CA ASN A 156 -5.75 0.68 -31.90
C ASN A 156 -5.03 1.35 -30.73
N GLU A 157 -5.20 2.65 -30.55
CA GLU A 157 -4.66 3.41 -29.42
C GLU A 157 -5.24 2.93 -28.09
N LYS A 158 -6.57 2.79 -27.98
CA LYS A 158 -7.22 2.25 -26.77
C LYS A 158 -6.73 0.83 -26.46
N LYS A 159 -6.56 -0.01 -27.48
CA LYS A 159 -6.01 -1.36 -27.32
C LYS A 159 -4.55 -1.33 -26.87
N ALA A 160 -3.73 -0.45 -27.43
CA ALA A 160 -2.32 -0.27 -27.06
C ALA A 160 -2.18 0.25 -25.61
N GLN A 161 -3.00 1.22 -25.20
CA GLN A 161 -3.05 1.73 -23.83
C GLN A 161 -3.45 0.64 -22.83
N LEU A 162 -4.48 -0.15 -23.15
CA LEU A 162 -4.90 -1.27 -22.30
C LEU A 162 -3.83 -2.36 -22.22
N GLN A 163 -3.15 -2.65 -23.32
CA GLN A 163 -2.05 -3.62 -23.36
C GLN A 163 -0.86 -3.13 -22.54
N GLU A 164 -0.54 -1.84 -22.61
CA GLU A 164 0.52 -1.20 -21.82
C GLU A 164 0.18 -1.20 -20.32
N GLN A 165 -1.05 -0.87 -19.93
CA GLN A 165 -1.51 -0.98 -18.55
C GLN A 165 -1.39 -2.41 -18.04
N LYS A 166 -1.89 -3.40 -18.79
CA LYS A 166 -1.75 -4.83 -18.44
C LYS A 166 -0.29 -5.27 -18.34
N ARG A 167 0.60 -4.71 -19.18
CA ARG A 167 2.05 -4.98 -19.12
C ARG A 167 2.65 -4.41 -17.84
N ARG A 168 2.35 -3.16 -17.50
CA ARG A 168 2.79 -2.50 -16.26
C ARG A 168 2.28 -3.25 -15.02
N GLU A 169 1.00 -3.61 -14.99
CA GLU A 169 0.42 -4.41 -13.89
C GLU A 169 1.10 -5.76 -13.75
N LYS A 170 1.39 -6.46 -14.86
CA LYS A 170 2.13 -7.72 -14.84
C LYS A 170 3.57 -7.54 -14.36
N GLU A 171 4.25 -6.48 -14.77
CA GLU A 171 5.60 -6.15 -14.30
C GLU A 171 5.62 -5.79 -12.82
N GLU A 172 4.64 -5.02 -12.33
CA GLU A 172 4.48 -4.71 -10.90
C GLU A 172 4.16 -5.96 -10.08
N GLN A 173 3.29 -6.84 -10.58
CA GLN A 173 3.02 -8.14 -9.95
C GLN A 173 4.27 -9.01 -9.93
N LYS A 174 5.07 -9.03 -11.01
CA LYS A 174 6.33 -9.76 -11.08
C LYS A 174 7.34 -9.20 -10.08
N LYS A 175 7.54 -7.87 -10.04
CA LYS A 175 8.41 -7.21 -9.05
C LYS A 175 7.95 -7.45 -7.62
N LYS A 176 6.64 -7.47 -7.36
CA LYS A 176 6.08 -7.77 -6.04
C LYS A 176 6.35 -9.23 -5.65
N LYS A 177 6.17 -10.18 -6.59
CA LYS A 177 6.51 -11.59 -6.39
C LYS A 177 8.01 -11.79 -6.20
N GLU A 178 8.86 -11.16 -6.99
CA GLU A 178 10.33 -11.20 -6.83
C GLU A 178 10.76 -10.58 -5.49
N LEU A 179 10.14 -9.47 -5.06
CA LEU A 179 10.40 -8.87 -3.75
C LEU A 179 9.93 -9.78 -2.60
N GLU A 180 8.78 -10.44 -2.76
CA GLU A 180 8.25 -11.41 -1.79
C GLU A 180 9.11 -12.69 -1.75
N GLU A 181 9.60 -13.15 -2.90
CA GLU A 181 10.53 -14.26 -3.03
C GLU A 181 11.92 -13.91 -2.48
N LEU A 182 12.42 -12.69 -2.71
CA LEU A 182 13.63 -12.18 -2.05
C LEU A 182 13.44 -12.03 -0.55
N ARG A 183 12.26 -11.58 -0.10
CA ARG A 183 11.89 -11.55 1.33
C ARG A 183 11.85 -12.95 1.93
N TYR A 184 11.39 -13.94 1.16
CA TYR A 184 11.37 -15.34 1.56
C TYR A 184 12.77 -15.98 1.52
N SER A 185 13.61 -15.62 0.54
CA SER A 185 15.03 -16.02 0.42
C SER A 185 15.90 -15.38 1.53
N CYS A 186 15.54 -14.17 1.97
CA CYS A 186 16.06 -13.54 3.19
C CYS A 186 15.60 -14.20 4.50
N SER A 187 14.74 -15.23 4.48
CA SER A 187 14.46 -16.09 5.65
C SER A 187 15.66 -17.00 6.03
N SER A 188 16.83 -16.80 5.43
CA SER A 188 18.12 -17.32 5.90
C SER A 188 18.87 -16.36 6.84
N GLY A 189 18.38 -15.13 7.06
CA GLY A 189 18.95 -14.17 8.02
C GLY A 189 18.36 -14.29 9.43
N PRO A 190 19.12 -13.96 10.51
CA PRO A 190 18.66 -14.11 11.89
C PRO A 190 17.48 -13.17 12.20
N PRO A 191 16.36 -13.67 12.76
CA PRO A 191 15.26 -12.80 13.17
C PRO A 191 15.65 -11.98 14.41
N GLN A 192 15.77 -10.66 14.24
CA GLN A 192 15.97 -9.70 15.33
C GLN A 192 14.67 -8.93 15.62
N VAL A 193 14.20 -8.97 16.87
CA VAL A 193 13.04 -8.20 17.32
C VAL A 193 13.47 -7.18 18.37
N LEU A 194 13.34 -5.90 18.04
CA LEU A 194 13.56 -4.77 18.95
C LEU A 194 12.24 -4.07 19.27
N LEU A 195 11.82 -4.11 20.54
CA LEU A 195 10.61 -3.43 21.00
C LEU A 195 10.91 -2.45 22.14
N ARG A 196 10.55 -1.18 21.94
CA ARG A 196 10.54 -0.13 22.97
C ARG A 196 9.11 0.38 23.11
N SER A 197 8.48 0.15 24.26
CA SER A 197 7.14 0.67 24.54
C SER A 197 7.13 1.49 25.82
N SER A 198 6.46 2.63 25.78
CA SER A 198 6.18 3.50 26.93
C SER A 198 4.78 3.27 27.53
N SER A 199 3.84 2.71 26.76
CA SER A 199 2.44 2.46 27.17
C SER A 199 1.93 1.09 26.68
N GLY A 200 1.43 0.27 27.61
CA GLY A 200 0.78 -1.04 27.33
C GLY A 200 1.73 -2.26 27.40
N PRO A 201 1.21 -3.47 27.70
CA PRO A 201 2.02 -4.68 27.90
C PRO A 201 2.54 -5.26 26.57
N PRO A 202 3.86 -5.24 26.30
CA PRO A 202 4.38 -5.90 25.11
C PRO A 202 4.29 -7.43 25.24
N GLN A 203 3.56 -8.07 24.33
CA GLN A 203 3.58 -9.52 24.11
C GLN A 203 4.43 -9.85 22.88
N VAL A 204 5.39 -10.77 23.03
CA VAL A 204 6.25 -11.22 21.93
C VAL A 204 6.07 -12.73 21.76
N LEU A 205 5.56 -13.13 20.60
CA LEU A 205 5.49 -14.51 20.16
C LEU A 205 6.41 -14.70 18.95
N LEU A 206 7.46 -15.51 19.10
CA LEU A 206 8.39 -15.81 18.01
C LEU A 206 8.48 -17.32 17.78
N ARG A 207 8.28 -17.76 16.53
CA ARG A 207 8.59 -19.11 16.05
C ARG A 207 9.62 -18.99 14.95
N SER A 208 10.82 -19.55 15.15
CA SER A 208 11.88 -19.56 14.15
C SER A 208 12.28 -20.99 13.77
N SER A 209 12.42 -21.21 12.48
CA SER A 209 12.98 -22.44 11.89
C SER A 209 14.37 -22.24 11.28
N ALA A 210 14.88 -21.00 11.20
CA ALA A 210 16.19 -20.66 10.64
C ALA A 210 16.85 -19.48 11.38
N GLY A 211 18.15 -19.61 11.71
CA GLY A 211 18.97 -18.56 12.35
C GLY A 211 18.75 -18.35 13.87
N PRO A 212 19.75 -17.79 14.60
CA PRO A 212 19.65 -17.51 16.04
C PRO A 212 18.67 -16.37 16.35
N PRO A 213 17.59 -16.61 17.10
CA PRO A 213 16.65 -15.54 17.41
C PRO A 213 17.16 -14.63 18.53
N GLN A 214 17.11 -13.31 18.29
CA GLN A 214 17.45 -12.30 19.30
C GLN A 214 16.24 -11.42 19.61
N VAL A 215 15.85 -11.37 20.88
CA VAL A 215 14.74 -10.55 21.37
C VAL A 215 15.26 -9.54 22.39
N LEU A 216 15.17 -8.26 22.05
CA LEU A 216 15.46 -7.15 22.96
C LEU A 216 14.18 -6.36 23.22
N CYS A 217 13.74 -6.32 24.47
CA CYS A 217 12.61 -5.46 24.83
C CYS A 217 12.89 -4.59 26.06
N ARG A 218 12.43 -3.34 25.97
CA ARG A 218 12.47 -2.36 27.06
C ARG A 218 11.05 -1.81 27.24
N SER A 219 10.48 -1.98 28.44
CA SER A 219 9.15 -1.49 28.78
C SER A 219 9.15 -0.68 30.07
N SER A 220 8.34 0.37 30.11
CA SER A 220 8.07 1.18 31.30
C SER A 220 6.66 1.00 31.89
N SER A 221 5.76 0.27 31.23
CA SER A 221 4.40 -0.03 31.71
C SER A 221 3.91 -1.44 31.28
N GLY A 222 3.10 -2.10 32.13
CA GLY A 222 2.41 -3.38 31.85
C GLY A 222 3.25 -4.67 32.02
N PRO A 223 2.62 -5.83 32.34
CA PRO A 223 3.30 -7.13 32.51
C PRO A 223 3.73 -7.71 31.17
N PRO A 224 5.04 -7.84 30.89
CA PRO A 224 5.43 -8.14 29.53
C PRO A 224 5.78 -9.63 29.39
N GLN A 225 5.21 -10.30 28.38
CA GLN A 225 5.32 -11.76 28.16
C GLN A 225 6.13 -12.06 26.89
N VAL A 226 7.09 -12.98 26.99
CA VAL A 226 7.90 -13.44 25.84
C VAL A 226 7.81 -14.96 25.72
N LEU A 227 7.32 -15.43 24.57
CA LEU A 227 7.29 -16.82 24.18
C LEU A 227 8.10 -17.01 22.89
N CYS A 228 9.25 -17.67 22.99
CA CYS A 228 10.04 -18.04 21.81
C CYS A 228 10.19 -19.55 21.68
N ARG A 229 9.94 -20.07 20.47
CA ARG A 229 10.22 -21.44 20.08
C ARG A 229 11.17 -21.43 18.89
N SER A 230 12.33 -22.04 19.04
CA SER A 230 13.30 -22.18 17.95
C SER A 230 13.63 -23.63 17.66
N SER A 231 13.69 -23.97 16.38
CA SER A 231 14.27 -25.24 15.90
C SER A 231 15.67 -25.11 15.28
N ALA A 232 16.21 -23.89 15.18
CA ALA A 232 17.55 -23.61 14.66
C ALA A 232 18.27 -22.52 15.50
N GLY A 233 19.57 -22.67 15.77
CA GLY A 233 20.42 -21.67 16.41
C GLY A 233 20.20 -21.37 17.92
N PRO A 234 21.12 -20.64 18.58
CA PRO A 234 20.98 -20.15 19.96
C PRO A 234 19.87 -19.11 20.12
N LEU A 235 19.18 -19.14 21.27
CA LEU A 235 18.14 -18.17 21.63
C LEU A 235 18.71 -17.15 22.63
N GLN A 236 18.64 -15.86 22.33
CA GLN A 236 19.05 -14.81 23.27
C GLN A 236 17.90 -13.85 23.58
N VAL A 237 17.57 -13.68 24.87
CA VAL A 237 16.57 -12.72 25.35
C VAL A 237 17.21 -11.75 26.34
N LEU A 238 17.20 -10.47 25.99
CA LEU A 238 17.63 -9.37 26.86
C LEU A 238 16.45 -8.48 27.22
N ARG A 239 16.18 -8.34 28.52
CA ARG A 239 14.99 -7.66 29.03
C ARG A 239 15.27 -6.77 30.23
N ARG A 240 14.72 -5.55 30.17
CA ARG A 240 14.72 -4.57 31.26
C ARG A 240 13.29 -4.03 31.41
N SER A 241 12.71 -4.22 32.59
CA SER A 241 11.39 -3.69 32.93
C SER A 241 11.42 -2.90 34.22
N SER A 242 10.69 -1.79 34.26
CA SER A 242 10.44 -1.00 35.45
C SER A 242 9.05 -1.18 36.07
N SER A 243 8.19 -2.02 35.47
CA SER A 243 6.78 -2.22 35.89
C SER A 243 6.27 -3.62 35.55
N GLY A 244 5.48 -4.25 36.44
CA GLY A 244 4.77 -5.52 36.19
C GLY A 244 5.64 -6.80 36.17
N PRO A 245 5.06 -7.99 36.45
CA PRO A 245 5.79 -9.27 36.45
C PRO A 245 6.35 -9.62 35.07
N LEU A 246 7.60 -10.10 35.04
CA LEU A 246 8.26 -10.58 33.81
C LEU A 246 8.03 -12.09 33.65
N GLN A 247 7.47 -12.52 32.52
CA GLN A 247 7.39 -13.95 32.16
C GLN A 247 8.17 -14.24 30.88
N VAL A 248 9.11 -15.18 30.95
CA VAL A 248 9.91 -15.66 29.82
C VAL A 248 9.79 -17.17 29.69
N LEU A 249 9.27 -17.62 28.54
CA LEU A 249 9.18 -19.03 28.18
C LEU A 249 9.98 -19.28 26.89
N LEU A 250 11.06 -20.06 27.00
CA LEU A 250 11.87 -20.47 25.84
C LEU A 250 11.89 -21.98 25.67
N ARG A 251 11.67 -22.41 24.42
CA ARG A 251 11.84 -23.80 24.00
C ARG A 251 12.79 -23.86 22.80
N SER A 252 13.96 -24.46 22.99
CA SER A 252 14.97 -24.68 21.94
C SER A 252 15.14 -26.16 21.66
N SER A 253 15.26 -26.55 20.39
CA SER A 253 15.65 -27.91 20.02
C SER A 253 17.11 -28.09 19.58
N SER A 254 17.81 -27.01 19.21
CA SER A 254 19.12 -27.10 18.53
C SER A 254 20.24 -26.24 19.14
N GLY A 255 19.95 -25.07 19.74
CA GLY A 255 20.99 -24.17 20.28
C GLY A 255 20.79 -23.76 21.74
N PRO A 256 21.83 -23.21 22.41
CA PRO A 256 21.76 -22.79 23.81
C PRO A 256 20.83 -21.59 24.02
N PRO A 257 19.84 -21.67 24.93
CA PRO A 257 19.07 -20.53 25.39
C PRO A 257 19.85 -19.71 26.43
N GLN A 258 19.94 -18.41 26.21
CA GLN A 258 20.48 -17.43 27.14
C GLN A 258 19.41 -16.39 27.49
N VAL A 259 19.21 -16.15 28.77
CA VAL A 259 18.27 -15.14 29.29
C VAL A 259 18.99 -14.18 30.23
N LEU A 260 18.93 -12.89 29.90
CA LEU A 260 19.39 -11.80 30.76
C LEU A 260 18.21 -10.90 31.14
N LEU A 261 17.86 -10.90 32.41
CA LEU A 261 16.70 -10.20 32.97
C LEU A 261 17.10 -9.25 34.09
N ARG A 262 16.61 -8.01 33.99
CA ARG A 262 16.63 -7.04 35.09
C ARG A 262 15.22 -6.54 35.35
N SER A 263 14.68 -6.87 36.53
CA SER A 263 13.35 -6.44 36.99
C SER A 263 13.47 -5.49 38.17
N SER A 264 12.73 -4.39 38.14
CA SER A 264 12.53 -3.54 39.33
C SER A 264 11.10 -3.49 39.85
N ALA A 265 10.15 -4.20 39.21
CA ALA A 265 8.76 -4.32 39.67
C ALA A 265 8.20 -5.72 39.33
N GLY A 266 7.43 -6.32 40.24
CA GLY A 266 6.82 -7.65 40.10
C GLY A 266 7.80 -8.84 40.11
N PRO A 267 7.33 -10.06 40.45
CA PRO A 267 8.16 -11.27 40.48
C PRO A 267 8.51 -11.74 39.05
N PRO A 268 9.79 -11.96 38.72
CA PRO A 268 10.19 -12.53 37.45
C PRO A 268 10.05 -14.07 37.45
N GLN A 269 9.48 -14.62 36.39
CA GLN A 269 9.36 -16.05 36.13
C GLN A 269 10.09 -16.42 34.83
N VAL A 270 10.98 -17.41 34.91
CA VAL A 270 11.79 -17.90 33.79
C VAL A 270 11.60 -19.40 33.64
N LEU A 271 11.12 -19.84 32.49
CA LEU A 271 10.98 -21.25 32.13
C LEU A 271 11.78 -21.54 30.86
N LEU A 272 12.84 -22.36 31.00
CA LEU A 272 13.70 -22.78 29.90
C LEU A 272 13.64 -24.28 29.67
N ARG A 273 13.42 -24.67 28.41
CA ARG A 273 13.53 -26.07 27.97
C ARG A 273 14.45 -26.17 26.75
N SER A 274 15.48 -27.00 26.86
CA SER A 274 16.45 -27.27 25.79
C SER A 274 16.66 -28.77 25.61
N SER A 275 16.72 -29.25 24.36
CA SER A 275 17.08 -30.63 24.05
C SER A 275 18.54 -30.85 23.66
N SER A 276 19.31 -29.80 23.33
CA SER A 276 20.65 -29.97 22.72
C SER A 276 21.77 -29.09 23.32
N GLY A 277 21.46 -27.91 23.84
CA GLY A 277 22.46 -26.94 24.32
C GLY A 277 22.34 -26.56 25.81
N PRO A 278 23.40 -26.00 26.43
CA PRO A 278 23.35 -25.50 27.81
C PRO A 278 22.35 -24.35 27.97
N LEU A 279 21.81 -24.21 29.18
CA LEU A 279 20.91 -23.12 29.55
C LEU A 279 21.69 -22.09 30.37
N GLN A 280 21.61 -20.80 30.05
CA GLN A 280 22.16 -19.74 30.89
C GLN A 280 21.07 -18.75 31.32
N VAL A 281 20.95 -18.53 32.63
CA VAL A 281 20.04 -17.55 33.22
C VAL A 281 20.83 -16.57 34.08
N LEU A 282 20.78 -15.28 33.74
CA LEU A 282 21.28 -14.20 34.56
C LEU A 282 20.11 -13.28 34.95
N LEU A 283 19.76 -13.27 36.24
CA LEU A 283 18.60 -12.56 36.76
C LEU A 283 18.96 -11.63 37.92
N ARG A 284 18.58 -10.36 37.80
CA ARG A 284 18.61 -9.39 38.90
C ARG A 284 17.19 -8.89 39.16
N SER A 285 16.67 -9.19 40.35
CA SER A 285 15.34 -8.74 40.79
C SER A 285 15.47 -7.85 42.03
N SER A 286 14.73 -6.73 42.03
CA SER A 286 14.53 -5.91 43.22
C SER A 286 13.09 -5.89 43.75
N SER A 287 12.21 -6.73 43.20
CA SER A 287 10.80 -6.82 43.61
C SER A 287 10.24 -8.24 43.46
N GLY A 288 9.56 -8.77 44.48
CA GLY A 288 8.91 -10.08 44.47
C GLY A 288 9.86 -11.29 44.34
N PRO A 289 9.41 -12.51 44.72
CA PRO A 289 10.24 -13.71 44.68
C PRO A 289 10.49 -14.16 43.22
N PRO A 290 11.75 -14.25 42.77
CA PRO A 290 12.06 -14.73 41.43
C PRO A 290 11.93 -16.26 41.36
N GLN A 291 11.34 -16.77 40.27
CA GLN A 291 11.20 -18.20 40.00
C GLN A 291 11.94 -18.58 38.72
N VAL A 292 12.82 -19.59 38.79
CA VAL A 292 13.58 -20.09 37.65
C VAL A 292 13.40 -21.61 37.55
N LEU A 293 12.90 -22.06 36.40
CA LEU A 293 12.76 -23.47 36.06
C LEU A 293 13.53 -23.79 34.78
N CYS A 294 14.55 -24.64 34.90
CA CYS A 294 15.42 -25.06 33.80
C CYS A 294 15.32 -26.57 33.60
N ARG A 295 14.96 -27.01 32.39
CA ARG A 295 14.98 -28.43 32.00
C ARG A 295 15.82 -28.64 30.75
N SER A 296 16.93 -29.36 30.91
CA SER A 296 17.87 -29.64 29.82
C SER A 296 18.07 -31.14 29.65
N SER A 297 18.08 -31.60 28.39
CA SER A 297 18.37 -33.00 28.06
C SER A 297 19.85 -33.26 27.74
N ALA A 298 20.61 -32.24 27.30
CA ALA A 298 21.94 -32.44 26.71
C ALA A 298 23.07 -31.54 27.27
N GLY A 299 22.76 -30.35 27.83
CA GLY A 299 23.78 -29.45 28.40
C GLY A 299 23.50 -29.03 29.85
N PRO A 300 24.51 -28.64 30.64
CA PRO A 300 24.30 -28.20 32.02
C PRO A 300 23.57 -26.85 32.07
N PRO A 301 22.58 -26.68 32.97
CA PRO A 301 22.01 -25.36 33.22
C PRO A 301 22.89 -24.57 34.20
N GLN A 302 23.18 -23.32 33.86
CA GLN A 302 23.87 -22.33 34.68
C GLN A 302 22.89 -21.22 35.08
N VAL A 303 22.72 -21.00 36.38
CA VAL A 303 21.82 -19.98 36.93
C VAL A 303 22.59 -19.07 37.86
N LEU A 304 22.65 -17.78 37.51
CA LEU A 304 23.16 -16.70 38.35
C LEU A 304 22.02 -15.75 38.69
N LEU A 305 21.66 -15.67 39.97
CA LEU A 305 20.53 -14.85 40.41
C LEU A 305 20.85 -14.03 41.64
N ARG A 306 20.50 -12.74 41.57
CA ARG A 306 20.56 -11.80 42.69
C ARG A 306 19.16 -11.26 42.97
N SER A 307 18.62 -11.55 44.14
CA SER A 307 17.34 -11.04 44.62
C SER A 307 17.54 -10.13 45.81
N SER A 308 16.93 -8.94 45.78
CA SER A 308 16.84 -8.08 46.97
C SER A 308 15.48 -8.12 47.68
N SER A 309 14.52 -8.91 47.20
CA SER A 309 13.16 -8.98 47.76
C SER A 309 12.50 -10.34 47.48
N GLY A 310 11.89 -10.96 48.50
CA GLY A 310 11.32 -12.30 48.42
C GLY A 310 12.35 -13.44 48.26
N PRO A 311 12.04 -14.64 48.77
CA PRO A 311 12.90 -15.82 48.64
C PRO A 311 12.94 -16.31 47.18
N PRO A 312 14.12 -16.47 46.55
CA PRO A 312 14.21 -17.00 45.20
C PRO A 312 13.94 -18.51 45.18
N GLN A 313 13.24 -18.98 44.15
CA GLN A 313 13.00 -20.41 43.89
C GLN A 313 13.70 -20.84 42.60
N VAL A 314 14.57 -21.84 42.68
CA VAL A 314 15.30 -22.37 41.52
C VAL A 314 15.14 -23.88 41.44
N LEU A 315 14.63 -24.35 40.30
CA LEU A 315 14.53 -25.76 39.95
C LEU A 315 15.29 -26.03 38.65
N CYS A 316 16.34 -26.84 38.72
CA CYS A 316 17.07 -27.30 37.54
C CYS A 316 17.03 -28.82 37.44
N ARG A 317 16.65 -29.33 36.27
CA ARG A 317 16.74 -30.74 35.92
C ARG A 317 17.60 -30.91 34.68
N SER A 318 18.65 -31.71 34.79
CA SER A 318 19.58 -32.00 33.70
C SER A 318 19.75 -33.51 33.53
N SER A 319 19.76 -33.97 32.28
CA SER A 319 20.03 -35.38 31.96
C SER A 319 21.50 -35.66 31.60
N ALA A 320 22.30 -34.64 31.27
CA ALA A 320 23.60 -34.83 30.62
C ALA A 320 24.80 -34.23 31.35
N GLY A 321 24.61 -33.16 32.14
CA GLY A 321 25.69 -32.53 32.89
C GLY A 321 25.20 -31.79 34.14
N PRO A 322 26.07 -31.57 35.14
CA PRO A 322 25.66 -31.06 36.44
C PRO A 322 25.18 -29.60 36.35
N PRO A 323 24.04 -29.28 37.00
CA PRO A 323 23.58 -27.90 37.10
C PRO A 323 24.49 -27.08 38.02
N GLN A 324 24.78 -25.83 37.63
CA GLN A 324 25.54 -24.87 38.42
C GLN A 324 24.64 -23.70 38.82
N VAL A 325 24.53 -23.43 40.12
CA VAL A 325 23.66 -22.37 40.65
C VAL A 325 24.41 -21.48 41.62
N LEU A 326 24.46 -20.19 41.31
CA LEU A 326 24.96 -19.13 42.17
C LEU A 326 23.82 -18.17 42.51
N LEU A 327 23.46 -18.09 43.79
CA LEU A 327 22.37 -17.24 44.26
C LEU A 327 22.81 -16.34 45.41
N ARG A 328 22.37 -15.08 45.34
CA ARG A 328 22.49 -14.12 46.43
C ARG A 328 21.11 -13.53 46.74
N SER A 329 20.62 -13.80 47.94
CA SER A 329 19.35 -13.28 48.47
C SER A 329 19.61 -12.38 49.67
N SER A 330 18.94 -11.21 49.72
CA SER A 330 19.01 -10.31 50.87
C SER A 330 17.72 -10.24 51.72
N SER A 331 16.69 -11.02 51.42
CA SER A 331 15.33 -10.82 51.98
C SER A 331 14.65 -12.08 52.54
N GLY A 332 15.19 -13.27 52.25
CA GLY A 332 14.65 -14.53 52.75
C GLY A 332 15.42 -15.74 52.21
N PRO A 333 15.25 -16.93 52.82
CA PRO A 333 16.02 -18.12 52.48
C PRO A 333 15.67 -18.62 51.06
N PRO A 334 16.67 -18.86 50.19
CA PRO A 334 16.43 -19.40 48.87
C PRO A 334 15.98 -20.86 48.93
N GLN A 335 15.09 -21.26 48.01
CA GLN A 335 14.70 -22.66 47.79
C GLN A 335 15.33 -23.15 46.49
N VAL A 336 16.14 -24.20 46.57
CA VAL A 336 16.88 -24.75 45.43
C VAL A 336 16.67 -26.25 45.34
N LEU A 337 16.17 -26.71 44.20
CA LEU A 337 16.04 -28.12 43.87
C LEU A 337 16.82 -28.42 42.59
N LEU A 338 17.89 -29.21 42.69
CA LEU A 338 18.67 -29.62 41.53
C LEU A 338 18.67 -31.13 41.37
N ARG A 339 18.40 -31.58 40.14
CA ARG A 339 18.46 -32.98 39.76
C ARG A 339 19.38 -33.16 38.56
N SER A 340 20.38 -34.01 38.71
CA SER A 340 21.28 -34.44 37.64
C SER A 340 21.29 -35.96 37.55
N SER A 341 21.35 -36.52 36.34
CA SER A 341 21.69 -37.94 36.15
C SER A 341 23.18 -38.18 35.95
N LEU A 342 23.95 -37.16 35.54
CA LEU A 342 25.39 -37.25 35.29
C LEU A 342 26.14 -36.16 36.09
N GLY A 343 26.98 -36.57 37.03
CA GLY A 343 27.80 -35.72 37.89
C GLY A 343 27.04 -34.95 39.00
N PRO A 344 27.77 -34.41 40.00
CA PRO A 344 27.18 -33.75 41.15
C PRO A 344 26.80 -32.28 40.85
N PRO A 345 25.62 -31.81 41.25
CA PRO A 345 25.26 -30.40 41.12
C PRO A 345 26.17 -29.50 41.98
N GLN A 346 26.50 -28.31 41.48
CA GLN A 346 27.30 -27.32 42.20
C GLN A 346 26.43 -26.13 42.62
N VAL A 347 26.45 -25.82 43.91
CA VAL A 347 25.60 -24.77 44.50
C VAL A 347 26.39 -23.86 45.40
N LEU A 348 26.33 -22.55 45.11
CA LEU A 348 26.81 -21.49 45.97
C LEU A 348 25.65 -20.56 46.35
N LEU A 349 25.31 -20.56 47.63
CA LEU A 349 24.20 -19.78 48.19
C LEU A 349 24.69 -18.78 49.21
N ARG A 350 24.30 -17.51 49.04
CA ARG A 350 24.47 -16.48 50.05
C ARG A 350 23.12 -15.88 50.43
N SER A 351 22.73 -16.06 51.69
CA SER A 351 21.51 -15.49 52.28
C SER A 351 21.88 -14.55 53.43
N SER A 352 21.17 -13.42 53.56
CA SER A 352 21.31 -12.57 54.75
C SER A 352 20.31 -12.89 55.87
N LEU A 353 19.24 -13.64 55.57
CA LEU A 353 18.14 -13.94 56.49
C LEU A 353 17.82 -15.45 56.42
N GLY A 354 18.27 -16.21 57.41
CA GLY A 354 17.98 -17.64 57.60
C GLY A 354 18.74 -18.61 56.66
N PRO A 355 18.77 -19.91 57.00
CA PRO A 355 19.45 -20.93 56.21
C PRO A 355 18.68 -21.26 54.92
N PRO A 356 19.37 -21.51 53.80
CA PRO A 356 18.74 -21.89 52.55
C PRO A 356 18.16 -23.31 52.59
N GLN A 357 17.07 -23.55 51.88
CA GLN A 357 16.52 -24.90 51.67
C GLN A 357 17.06 -25.46 50.35
N VAL A 358 17.81 -26.56 50.42
CA VAL A 358 18.51 -27.12 49.26
C VAL A 358 18.26 -28.62 49.21
N LEU A 359 17.70 -29.09 48.09
CA LEU A 359 17.56 -30.51 47.79
C LEU A 359 18.34 -30.83 46.52
N LEU A 360 19.30 -31.73 46.63
CA LEU A 360 20.17 -32.14 45.52
C LEU A 360 20.03 -33.63 45.32
N ARG A 361 19.80 -34.04 44.07
CA ARG A 361 19.69 -35.45 43.70
C ARG A 361 20.57 -35.73 42.50
N SER A 362 21.55 -36.59 42.69
CA SER A 362 22.46 -37.11 41.68
C SER A 362 22.41 -38.63 41.68
N SER A 363 22.55 -39.24 40.49
CA SER A 363 22.52 -40.71 40.36
C SER A 363 23.89 -41.37 40.54
N LEU A 364 24.99 -40.61 40.49
CA LEU A 364 26.36 -41.15 40.40
C LEU A 364 27.30 -40.65 41.51
N ASP A 365 27.35 -39.34 41.79
CA ASP A 365 28.31 -38.74 42.74
C ASP A 365 27.64 -37.83 43.78
N PRO A 366 28.19 -37.66 45.00
CA PRO A 366 27.61 -36.78 46.03
C PRO A 366 27.73 -35.28 45.66
N PRO A 367 26.71 -34.46 45.96
CA PRO A 367 26.67 -33.04 45.59
C PRO A 367 27.73 -32.19 46.30
N GLN A 368 28.21 -31.12 45.64
CA GLN A 368 29.07 -30.10 46.29
C GLN A 368 28.25 -28.84 46.61
N VAL A 369 28.19 -28.48 47.90
CA VAL A 369 27.37 -27.38 48.39
C VAL A 369 28.20 -26.44 49.25
N LEU A 370 28.19 -25.15 48.92
CA LEU A 370 28.73 -24.09 49.77
C LEU A 370 27.61 -23.11 50.15
N LEU A 371 27.26 -23.11 51.44
CA LEU A 371 26.24 -22.23 52.02
C LEU A 371 26.92 -21.17 52.88
N ARG A 372 26.56 -19.89 52.70
CA ARG A 372 26.94 -18.80 53.59
C ARG A 372 25.71 -18.02 54.02
N SER A 373 25.39 -18.03 55.32
CA SER A 373 24.39 -17.17 55.95
C SER A 373 25.08 -16.13 56.84
N SER A 374 24.63 -14.88 56.81
CA SER A 374 25.14 -13.83 57.72
C SER A 374 24.35 -13.72 59.03
N SER A 375 23.29 -14.49 59.20
CA SER A 375 22.51 -14.61 60.43
C SER A 375 22.33 -16.10 60.75
N GLY A 376 23.10 -16.59 61.72
CA GLY A 376 22.83 -17.82 62.47
C GLY A 376 22.57 -17.46 63.93
N PRO A 377 21.81 -18.25 64.72
CA PRO A 377 21.80 -18.09 66.16
C PRO A 377 23.19 -18.45 66.74
N PRO A 378 23.52 -18.00 67.97
CA PRO A 378 24.71 -18.46 68.69
C PRO A 378 24.71 -19.98 68.91
#